data_AF-A0A534NGJ3-F1
#
_entry.id   AF-A0A534NGJ3-F1
#
_cell.length_a   1.000
_cell.length_b   1.000
_cell.length_c   1.000
_cell.angle_alpha   90.00
_cell.angle_beta   90.00
_cell.angle_gamma   90.00
#
_symmetry.space_group_name_H-M   'P 1'
#
loop_
_entity.id
_entity.type
_entity.pdbx_description
1 polymer ?
#
loop_
_entity_poly.entity_id
_entity_poly.type
_entity_poly.pdbx_seq_one_letter_code
_entity_poly.pdbx_strand_id
1 'polypeptide(L)' 'TLFTRQDWVELAWSLLTPLLESWQATRAENFPTYNAGSWGPEEADAFIERDGRRWRRP' A
#
# COMPACT_ATOMS: atom_id res chain seq x y z
N THR A 1 -16.72 -9.67 20.50
CA THR A 1 -17.07 -9.60 19.06
C THR A 1 -16.05 -8.74 18.31
N LEU A 2 -14.80 -9.18 18.25
CA LEU A 2 -13.70 -8.50 17.53
C LEU A 2 -13.11 -9.42 16.45
N PHE A 3 -13.98 -10.16 15.78
CA PHE A 3 -13.61 -11.06 14.70
C PHE A 3 -14.22 -10.55 13.41
N THR A 4 -13.43 -10.58 12.33
CA THR A 4 -13.89 -10.25 10.99
C THR A 4 -14.90 -11.29 10.54
N ARG A 5 -16.00 -10.83 9.93
CA ARG A 5 -16.99 -11.73 9.32
C ARG A 5 -16.44 -12.25 7.99
N GLN A 6 -16.95 -13.40 7.55
CA GLN A 6 -16.52 -14.06 6.32
C GLN A 6 -16.64 -13.16 5.08
N ASP A 7 -17.76 -12.46 4.93
CA ASP A 7 -18.02 -11.55 3.80
C ASP A 7 -16.98 -10.43 3.68
N TRP A 8 -16.53 -9.89 4.80
CA TRP A 8 -15.46 -8.89 4.83
C TRP A 8 -14.10 -9.46 4.43
N VAL A 9 -13.82 -10.72 4.79
CA VAL A 9 -12.57 -11.40 4.38
C VAL A 9 -12.58 -11.66 2.87
N GLU A 10 -13.70 -12.14 2.33
CA GLU A 10 -13.86 -12.37 0.89
C GLU A 10 -13.72 -11.07 0.08
N LEU A 11 -14.31 -9.96 0.54
CA LEU A 11 -14.17 -8.65 -0.09
C LEU A 11 -12.73 -8.10 -0.02
N ALA A 12 -12.04 -8.28 1.11
CA ALA A 12 -10.64 -7.85 1.21
C ALA A 12 -9.75 -8.61 0.22
N TRP A 13 -9.95 -9.92 0.08
CA TRP A 13 -9.21 -10.72 -0.89
C TRP A 13 -9.55 -10.38 -2.34
N SER A 14 -10.82 -10.13 -2.67
CA SER A 14 -11.18 -9.74 -4.05
C SER A 14 -10.52 -8.44 -4.50
N LEU A 15 -10.22 -7.52 -3.57
CA LEU A 15 -9.49 -6.29 -3.84
C LEU A 15 -7.97 -6.50 -3.91
N LEU A 16 -7.39 -7.30 -3.00
CA LEU A 16 -5.94 -7.44 -2.87
C LEU A 16 -5.32 -8.46 -3.83
N THR A 17 -6.03 -9.55 -4.14
CA THR A 17 -5.53 -10.62 -5.02
C THR A 17 -5.01 -10.10 -6.37
N PRO A 18 -5.77 -9.32 -7.17
CA PRO A 18 -5.28 -8.88 -8.48
C PRO A 18 -4.03 -7.98 -8.37
N LEU A 19 -3.91 -7.18 -7.29
CA LEU A 19 -2.72 -6.37 -7.03
C LEU A 19 -1.50 -7.25 -6.76
N LEU A 20 -1.65 -8.29 -5.93
CA LEU A 20 -0.59 -9.22 -5.59
C LEU A 20 -0.14 -10.06 -6.79
N GLU A 21 -1.08 -10.52 -7.61
CA GLU A 21 -0.79 -11.25 -8.85
C GLU A 21 0.01 -10.39 -9.83
N SER A 22 -0.39 -9.12 -10.01
CA SER A 22 0.36 -8.16 -10.83
C SER A 22 1.77 -7.91 -10.29
N TRP A 23 1.90 -7.77 -8.97
CA TRP A 23 3.18 -7.60 -8.29
C TRP A 23 4.11 -8.80 -8.45
N GLN A 24 3.56 -10.02 -8.44
CA GLN A 24 4.34 -11.24 -8.63
C GLN A 24 4.77 -11.42 -10.10
N ALA A 25 3.91 -11.03 -11.04
CA ALA A 25 4.19 -11.15 -12.47
C ALA A 25 5.19 -10.09 -12.98
N THR A 26 5.29 -8.95 -12.30
CA THR A 26 6.06 -7.79 -12.76
C THR A 26 7.17 -7.45 -11.78
N ARG A 27 8.43 -7.47 -12.23
CA ARG A 27 9.53 -6.96 -11.40
C ARG A 27 9.55 -5.44 -11.48
N ALA A 28 9.39 -4.76 -10.35
CA ALA A 28 9.63 -3.32 -10.29
C ALA A 28 11.11 -3.03 -10.58
N GLU A 29 11.38 -2.24 -11.62
CA GLU A 29 12.75 -1.87 -12.00
C GLU A 29 13.38 -0.90 -10.99
N ASN A 30 12.58 0.04 -10.48
CA ASN A 30 13.01 1.08 -9.54
C ASN A 30 12.11 1.06 -8.29
N PHE A 31 12.30 0.08 -7.42
CA PHE A 31 11.59 0.04 -6.15
C PHE A 31 12.27 0.97 -5.14
N PRO A 32 11.57 1.96 -4.57
CA PRO A 32 12.20 2.96 -3.73
C PRO A 32 12.65 2.37 -2.39
N THR A 33 13.71 2.94 -1.84
CA THR A 33 14.26 2.53 -0.54
C THR A 33 14.16 3.69 0.45
N TYR A 34 14.22 3.37 1.75
CA TYR A 34 14.12 4.36 2.80
C TYR A 34 14.95 3.94 4.02
N ASN A 35 15.37 4.92 4.81
CA ASN A 35 16.16 4.66 6.01
C ASN A 35 15.27 4.05 7.11
N ALA A 36 15.79 3.07 7.85
CA ALA A 36 15.08 2.53 9.01
C ALA A 36 14.78 3.64 10.03
N GLY A 37 13.53 3.69 10.51
CA GLY A 37 13.05 4.75 11.42
C GLY A 37 12.59 6.04 10.71
N SER A 38 12.71 6.14 9.39
CA SER A 38 12.01 7.16 8.60
C SER A 38 10.57 6.74 8.29
N TRP A 39 9.79 7.68 7.73
CA TRP A 39 8.38 7.46 7.37
C TRP A 39 8.16 6.71 6.06
N GLY A 40 9.23 6.39 5.35
CA GLY A 40 9.17 5.75 4.06
C GLY A 40 9.92 6.56 3.00
N PRO A 41 9.79 6.15 1.73
CA PRO A 41 10.43 6.82 0.62
C PRO A 41 9.69 8.11 0.24
N GLU A 42 10.40 9.07 -0.38
CA GLU A 42 9.83 10.35 -0.83
C GLU A 42 8.67 10.16 -1.83
N GLU A 43 8.69 9.07 -2.59
CA GLU A 43 7.62 8.68 -3.52
C GLU A 43 6.28 8.43 -2.80
N ALA A 44 6.29 8.04 -1.52
CA ALA A 44 5.07 7.87 -0.74
C ALA A 44 4.42 9.21 -0.38
N ASP A 45 5.22 10.25 -0.14
CA ASP A 45 4.73 11.62 0.06
C ASP A 45 4.17 12.17 -1.24
N ALA A 46 4.95 12.08 -2.33
CA ALA A 46 4.54 12.55 -3.65
C ALA A 46 3.24 11.89 -4.14
N PHE A 47 3.04 10.60 -3.85
CA PHE A 47 1.81 9.87 -4.20
C PHE A 47 0.56 10.46 -3.55
N ILE A 48 0.64 10.81 -2.27
CA ILE A 48 -0.49 11.38 -1.52
C ILE A 48 -0.69 12.87 -1.84
N GLU A 49 0.40 13.61 -2.06
CA GLU A 49 0.38 15.02 -2.45
C GLU A 49 -0.30 15.26 -3.80
N ARG A 50 -0.24 14.29 -4.73
CA ARG A 50 -0.98 14.35 -6.00
C ARG A 50 -2.48 14.58 -5.82
N ASP A 51 -3.04 14.08 -4.72
CA ASP A 51 -4.45 14.25 -4.37
C ASP A 51 -4.68 15.46 -3.42
N GLY A 52 -3.69 16.34 -3.25
CA GLY A 52 -3.74 17.50 -2.37
C GLY A 52 -3.73 17.16 -0.87
N ARG A 53 -3.26 15.96 -0.52
CA ARG A 53 -3.23 15.45 0.86
C ARG A 53 -1.79 15.39 1.37
N ARG A 54 -1.65 15.24 2.70
CA ARG A 54 -0.36 14.97 3.36
C ARG A 54 -0.54 13.97 4.49
N TRP A 55 0.51 13.23 4.81
CA TRP A 55 0.52 12.38 5.99
C TRP A 55 0.32 13.21 7.26
N ARG A 56 -0.53 12.74 8.18
CA ARG A 56 -0.95 13.51 9.35
C ARG A 56 0.16 13.65 10.39
N ARG A 57 0.99 12.63 10.51
CA ARG A 57 2.17 12.56 11.37
C ARG A 57 3.20 11.88 10.50
N PRO A 58 4.01 12.61 9.74
CA PRO A 58 5.20 12.09 9.08
C PRO A 58 6.42 12.32 9.97
#